data_AF-E2C6C4-F1
#
_entry.id   AF-E2C6C4-F1
#
_cell.length_a   1.000
_cell.length_b   1.000
_cell.length_c   1.000
_cell.angle_alpha   90.00
_cell.angle_beta   90.00
_cell.angle_gamma   90.00
#
_symmetry.space_group_name_H-M   'P 1'
#
loop_
_entity.id
_entity.type
_entity.pdbx_description
1 polymer ?
#
loop_
_entity_poly.entity_id
_entity_poly.type
_entity_poly.pdbx_seq_one_letter_code
_entity_poly.pdbx_strand_id
1 'polypeptide(L)' 'NLKQRAVIEFFVKKGLKAMEIHSEMVNVLGESAPSKTIVCKWVLEFQRGRTS' A
#
# COMPACT_ATOMS: atom_id res chain seq x y z
N ASN A 1 -10.23 1.77 -5.18
CA ASN A 1 -9.03 2.37 -5.79
C ASN A 1 -8.08 1.30 -6.33
N LEU A 2 -8.35 0.79 -7.54
CA LEU A 2 -7.50 -0.22 -8.19
C LEU A 2 -6.06 0.29 -8.40
N LYS A 3 -5.91 1.55 -8.81
CA LYS A 3 -4.60 2.21 -8.99
C LYS A 3 -3.77 2.23 -7.69
N GLN A 4 -4.38 2.57 -6.57
CA GLN A 4 -3.66 2.60 -5.28
C GLN A 4 -3.31 1.20 -4.79
N ARG A 5 -4.19 0.19 -4.98
CA ARG A 5 -3.87 -1.21 -4.68
C ARG A 5 -2.67 -1.71 -5.49
N ALA A 6 -2.64 -1.44 -6.80
CA ALA A 6 -1.52 -1.84 -7.65
C ALA A 6 -0.18 -1.22 -7.22
N VAL A 7 -0.19 0.06 -6.82
CA VAL A 7 1.00 0.74 -6.28
C VAL A 7 1.46 0.09 -4.97
N ILE A 8 0.53 -0.24 -4.08
CA ILE A 8 0.86 -0.92 -2.82
C ILE A 8 1.40 -2.33 -3.08
N GLU A 9 0.81 -3.08 -4.01
CA GLU A 9 1.30 -4.40 -4.41
C GLU A 9 2.73 -4.33 -4.95
N PHE A 10 3.03 -3.32 -5.79
CA PHE A 10 4.38 -3.08 -6.29
C PHE A 10 5.38 -2.86 -5.16
N PHE A 11 5.05 -2.03 -4.16
CA PHE A 11 5.94 -1.80 -3.03
C PHE A 11 6.08 -3.02 -2.11
N VAL A 12 5.03 -3.82 -1.94
CA VAL A 12 5.11 -5.10 -1.21
C VAL A 12 6.06 -6.05 -1.92
N LYS A 13 5.99 -6.16 -3.26
CA LYS A 13 6.93 -6.97 -4.05
C LYS A 13 8.37 -6.45 -3.98
N LYS A 14 8.55 -5.14 -3.81
CA LYS A 14 9.86 -4.51 -3.54
C LYS A 14 10.37 -4.75 -2.12
N GLY A 15 9.55 -5.31 -1.22
CA GLY A 15 9.92 -5.69 0.14
C GLY A 15 9.72 -4.59 1.19
N LEU A 16 9.00 -3.51 0.86
CA LEU A 16 8.75 -2.44 1.82
C LEU A 16 7.72 -2.86 2.87
N LYS A 17 7.86 -2.32 4.08
CA LYS A 17 6.88 -2.47 5.16
C LYS A 17 5.73 -1.48 4.98
N ALA A 18 4.55 -1.82 5.50
CA ALA A 18 3.35 -1.00 5.38
C ALA A 18 3.53 0.47 5.83
N MET A 19 4.38 0.71 6.84
CA MET A 19 4.69 2.07 7.30
C MET A 19 5.48 2.88 6.29
N GLU A 20 6.47 2.27 5.64
CA GLU A 20 7.27 2.90 4.60
C GLU A 20 6.40 3.21 3.39
N ILE A 21 5.54 2.25 3.00
CA ILE A 21 4.57 2.43 1.91
C ILE A 21 3.63 3.59 2.20
N HIS A 22 3.04 3.65 3.40
CA HIS A 22 2.14 4.75 3.76
C HIS A 22 2.87 6.10 3.74
N SER A 23 4.10 6.16 4.28
CA SER A 23 4.91 7.39 4.26
C SER A 23 5.17 7.85 2.83
N GLU A 24 5.54 6.93 1.94
CA GLU A 24 5.79 7.23 0.53
C GLU A 24 4.51 7.71 -0.18
N MET A 25 3.37 7.06 0.08
CA MET A 25 2.09 7.45 -0.50
C MET A 25 1.64 8.83 -0.01
N VAL A 26 1.83 9.15 1.26
CA VAL A 26 1.54 10.49 1.80
C VAL A 26 2.49 11.53 1.22
N ASN A 27 3.77 11.21 1.06
CA ASN A 27 4.75 12.13 0.46
C ASN A 27 4.41 12.47 -1.00
N VAL A 28 3.93 11.50 -1.78
CA VAL A 28 3.62 11.69 -3.21
C VAL A 28 2.19 12.21 -3.44
N LEU A 29 1.20 11.73 -2.69
CA LEU A 29 -0.22 11.99 -2.94
C LEU A 29 -0.86 12.98 -1.95
N GLY A 30 -0.18 13.32 -0.85
CA GLY A 30 -0.70 14.19 0.20
C GLY A 30 -2.06 13.71 0.71
N GLU A 31 -3.06 14.58 0.64
CA GLU A 31 -4.44 14.32 1.08
C GLU A 31 -5.15 13.22 0.27
N SER A 32 -4.67 12.91 -0.93
CA SER A 32 -5.21 11.84 -1.77
C SER A 32 -4.67 10.44 -1.39
N ALA A 33 -3.75 10.37 -0.42
CA ALA A 33 -3.19 9.11 0.04
C ALA A 33 -4.24 8.26 0.79
N PRO A 34 -4.22 6.92 0.61
CA PRO A 34 -5.04 6.05 1.43
C PRO A 34 -4.57 6.08 2.88
N SER A 35 -5.51 5.94 3.81
CA SER A 35 -5.19 5.92 5.24
C SER A 35 -4.26 4.76 5.60
N LYS A 36 -3.43 4.96 6.62
CA LYS A 36 -2.53 3.94 7.18
C LYS A 36 -3.21 2.60 7.42
N THR A 37 -4.44 2.60 7.94
CA THR A 37 -5.21 1.37 8.20
C THR A 37 -5.54 0.61 6.92
N ILE A 38 -5.92 1.31 5.85
CA ILE A 38 -6.19 0.72 4.53
C ILE A 38 -4.90 0.13 3.94
N VAL A 39 -3.78 0.87 4.02
CA VAL A 39 -2.47 0.38 3.55
C VAL A 39 -2.07 -0.89 4.28
N CYS A 40 -2.13 -0.91 5.61
CA CYS A 40 -1.82 -2.11 6.41
C CYS A 40 -2.70 -3.32 6.04
N LYS A 41 -4.00 -3.10 5.85
CA LYS A 41 -4.93 -4.17 5.44
C LYS A 41 -4.53 -4.77 4.11
N TRP A 42 -4.25 -3.95 3.09
CA TRP A 42 -3.89 -4.44 1.76
C TRP A 42 -2.50 -5.07 1.73
N VAL A 43 -1.53 -4.53 2.47
CA VAL A 43 -0.21 -5.16 2.61
C VAL A 43 -0.34 -6.58 3.20
N LEU A 44 -1.17 -6.77 4.23
CA LEU A 44 -1.45 -8.09 4.79
C LEU A 44 -2.17 -9.03 3.81
N GLU A 45 -3.09 -8.50 2.99
CA GLU A 45 -3.75 -9.29 1.93
C GLU A 45 -2.73 -9.78 0.90
N PHE A 46 -1.85 -8.89 0.41
CA PHE A 46 -0.82 -9.24 -0.57
C PHE A 46 0.23 -10.21 0.00
N GLN A 47 0.67 -10.01 1.24
CA GLN A 47 1.58 -10.94 1.92
C GLN A 47 0.99 -12.34 2.10
N ARG A 48 -0.34 -12.45 2.20
CA ARG A 48 -1.07 -13.73 2.28
C ARG A 48 -1.37 -14.34 0.90
N GLY A 49 -0.86 -13.75 -0.19
CA GLY A 49 -1.07 -14.22 -1.55
C GLY A 49 -2.48 -13.94 -2.11
N ARG A 50 -3.23 -13.01 -1.50
CA ARG A 50 -4.55 -12.60 -2.00
C ARG A 50 -4.38 -11.45 -2.99
N THR A 51 -4.76 -11.66 -4.24
CA THR A 51 -4.65 -10.70 -5.35
C THR A 51 -5.99 -10.18 -5.88
N SER A 52 -7.10 -10.41 -5.19
CA SER A 52 -8.44 -9.93 -5.62
C SER A 52 -8.55 -8.42 -5.75
#